data_AF-A0A348XLA2-F1
#
_entry.id   AF-A0A348XLA2-F1
#
_cell.length_a   1.000
_cell.length_b   1.000
_cell.length_c   1.000
_cell.angle_alpha   90.00
_cell.angle_beta   90.00
_cell.angle_gamma   90.00
#
_symmetry.space_group_name_H-M   'P 1'
#
loop_
_entity.id
_entity.type
_entity.pdbx_description
1 polymer ?
#
loop_
_entity_poly.entity_id
_entity_poly.type
_entity_poly.pdbx_seq_one_letter_code
_entity_poly.pdbx_strand_id
1 'polypeptide(L)'
;MITDQDHEQLCRHGLSPAQVDQQLSHFQNGVEPMKLVRACTVDDGIIRLLEDDQRRLDVEFEAVAATGRVSKFVPASGAASRMFQQLIDVYTNGDDADEDSKETVLEFQARLAEFAFASAVEACGGSL
;
A
#
# COMPACT_ATOMS: atom_id res chain seq x y z
N MET A 1 29.36 -4.47 10.13
CA MET A 1 29.33 -5.81 10.73
C MET A 1 28.48 -5.69 11.98
N ILE A 2 27.45 -6.53 12.12
CA ILE A 2 26.60 -6.54 13.33
C ILE A 2 27.45 -6.99 14.52
N THR A 3 27.33 -6.31 15.65
CA THR A 3 28.04 -6.64 16.89
C THR A 3 27.20 -7.54 17.80
N ASP A 4 27.81 -8.13 18.81
CA ASP A 4 27.07 -8.94 19.81
C ASP A 4 26.01 -8.09 20.55
N GLN A 5 26.29 -6.81 20.78
CA GLN A 5 25.34 -5.88 21.40
C GLN A 5 24.13 -5.60 20.50
N ASP A 6 24.34 -5.51 19.19
CA ASP A 6 23.26 -5.39 18.21
C ASP A 6 22.41 -6.67 18.19
N HIS A 7 23.03 -7.85 18.24
CA HIS A 7 22.30 -9.13 18.32
C HIS A 7 21.43 -9.22 19.58
N GLU A 8 21.93 -8.82 20.74
CA GLU A 8 21.11 -8.78 21.95
C GLU A 8 19.93 -7.81 21.83
N GLN A 9 20.16 -6.63 21.23
CA GLN A 9 19.09 -5.66 21.02
C GLN A 9 18.02 -6.20 20.06
N LEU A 10 18.42 -6.82 18.95
CA LEU A 10 17.52 -7.40 17.96
C LEU A 10 16.70 -8.55 18.56
N CYS A 11 17.33 -9.41 19.36
CA CYS A 11 16.63 -10.46 20.12
C CYS A 11 15.61 -9.87 21.11
N ARG A 12 15.95 -8.78 21.82
CA ARG A 12 15.00 -8.07 22.71
C ARG A 12 13.82 -7.47 21.94
N HIS A 13 13.99 -7.13 20.67
CA HIS A 13 12.93 -6.69 19.77
C HIS A 13 12.16 -7.84 19.09
N GLY A 14 12.48 -9.10 19.42
CA GLY A 14 11.79 -10.28 18.90
C GLY A 14 12.26 -10.72 17.50
N LEU A 15 13.45 -10.28 17.07
CA LEU A 15 14.04 -10.67 15.79
C LEU A 15 15.10 -11.76 16.01
N SER A 16 15.00 -12.84 15.25
CA SER A 16 16.04 -13.88 15.18
C SER A 16 17.19 -13.45 14.26
N PRO A 17 18.42 -13.96 14.47
CA PRO A 17 19.55 -13.69 13.58
C PRO A 17 19.23 -13.96 12.10
N ALA A 18 18.52 -15.05 11.81
CA ALA A 18 18.12 -15.40 10.44
C ALA A 18 17.19 -14.36 9.80
N GLN A 19 16.26 -13.77 10.55
CA GLN A 19 15.39 -12.69 10.05
C GLN A 19 16.19 -11.43 9.77
N VAL A 20 17.18 -11.12 10.61
CA VAL A 20 18.06 -9.97 10.43
C VAL A 20 18.91 -10.12 9.18
N ASP A 21 19.54 -11.29 9.00
CA ASP A 21 20.34 -11.58 7.80
C ASP A 21 19.50 -11.51 6.51
N GLN A 22 18.26 -12.01 6.56
CA GLN A 22 17.32 -11.90 5.45
C GLN A 22 16.98 -10.44 5.12
N GLN A 23 16.69 -9.62 6.13
CA GLN A 23 16.40 -8.19 5.94
C GLN A 23 17.61 -7.44 5.38
N LEU A 24 18.81 -7.74 5.87
CA LEU A 24 20.05 -7.17 5.33
C LEU A 24 20.26 -7.56 3.87
N SER A 25 19.99 -8.81 3.52
CA SER A 25 20.02 -9.26 2.12
C SER A 25 19.04 -8.47 1.26
N HIS A 26 17.81 -8.22 1.73
CA HIS A 26 16.84 -7.38 1.03
C HIS A 26 17.32 -5.93 0.86
N PHE A 27 18.01 -5.36 1.84
CA PHE A 27 18.58 -4.01 1.70
C PHE A 27 19.71 -3.95 0.67
N GLN A 28 20.54 -4.99 0.59
CA GLN A 28 21.69 -5.05 -0.32
C GLN A 28 21.27 -5.37 -1.76
N ASN A 29 20.38 -6.35 -1.91
CA ASN A 29 20.03 -6.93 -3.21
C ASN A 29 18.70 -6.41 -3.76
N GLY A 30 17.97 -5.63 -2.96
CA GLY A 30 16.57 -5.31 -3.23
C GLY A 30 15.63 -6.46 -2.85
N VAL A 31 14.34 -6.19 -3.00
CA VAL A 31 13.28 -7.21 -2.88
C VAL A 31 12.78 -7.57 -4.27
N GLU A 32 12.56 -8.86 -4.53
CA GLU A 32 11.90 -9.26 -5.77
C GLU A 32 10.49 -8.65 -5.79
N PRO A 33 10.08 -8.01 -6.90
CA PRO A 33 8.71 -7.53 -7.04
C PRO A 33 7.71 -8.65 -6.81
N MET A 34 6.68 -8.37 -6.02
CA MET A 34 5.62 -9.34 -5.78
C MET A 34 4.91 -9.67 -7.09
N LYS A 35 4.85 -10.96 -7.43
CA LYS A 35 4.03 -11.43 -8.55
C LYS A 35 2.57 -11.41 -8.14
N LEU A 36 1.82 -10.46 -8.70
CA LEU A 36 0.39 -10.37 -8.48
C LEU A 36 -0.30 -11.55 -9.17
N VAL A 37 -1.08 -12.31 -8.40
CA VAL A 37 -1.83 -13.46 -8.93
C VAL A 37 -3.13 -12.97 -9.57
N ARG A 38 -3.88 -12.12 -8.86
CA ARG A 38 -5.11 -11.44 -9.29
C ARG A 38 -5.53 -10.42 -8.23
N ALA A 39 -6.49 -9.56 -8.55
CA ALA A 39 -7.09 -8.66 -7.58
C ALA A 39 -7.85 -9.42 -6.48
N CYS A 40 -7.77 -8.94 -5.24
CA CYS A 40 -8.59 -9.43 -4.15
C CYS A 40 -10.06 -9.02 -4.34
N THR A 41 -10.99 -9.87 -3.93
CA THR A 41 -12.43 -9.57 -3.92
C THR A 41 -13.00 -9.73 -2.51
N VAL A 42 -14.25 -9.32 -2.31
CA VAL A 42 -14.97 -9.66 -1.07
C VAL A 42 -14.97 -11.19 -0.92
N ASP A 43 -14.69 -11.65 0.30
CA ASP A 43 -14.52 -13.06 0.67
C ASP A 43 -13.28 -13.74 0.07
N ASP A 44 -12.39 -12.96 -0.54
CA ASP A 44 -11.18 -13.44 -1.22
C ASP A 44 -10.05 -12.40 -1.10
N GLY A 45 -9.53 -12.29 0.11
CA GLY A 45 -8.51 -11.30 0.48
C GLY A 45 -9.09 -9.95 0.95
N ILE A 46 -10.39 -9.68 0.78
CA ILE A 46 -11.08 -8.52 1.37
C ILE A 46 -12.22 -8.99 2.28
N ILE A 47 -12.20 -8.54 3.53
CA ILE A 47 -13.31 -8.74 4.48
C ILE A 47 -14.23 -7.54 4.39
N ARG A 48 -15.53 -7.78 4.16
CA ARG A 48 -16.56 -6.73 4.21
C ARG A 48 -17.19 -6.70 5.60
N LEU A 49 -17.03 -5.58 6.30
CA LEU A 49 -17.64 -5.38 7.62
C LEU A 49 -19.13 -5.05 7.48
N LEU A 50 -19.97 -5.78 8.20
CA LEU A 50 -21.40 -5.48 8.34
C LEU A 50 -21.60 -4.30 9.31
N GLU A 51 -22.79 -3.69 9.29
CA GLU A 51 -23.08 -2.53 10.16
C GLU A 51 -22.89 -2.83 11.66
N ASP A 52 -23.22 -4.05 12.09
CA ASP A 52 -23.02 -4.47 13.49
C ASP A 52 -21.54 -4.64 13.82
N ASP A 53 -20.74 -5.16 12.89
CA ASP A 53 -19.29 -5.26 13.06
C ASP A 53 -18.64 -3.90 13.11
N GLN A 54 -19.05 -2.98 12.24
CA GLN A 54 -18.57 -1.59 12.23
C GLN A 54 -18.84 -0.94 13.57
N ARG A 55 -20.09 -0.97 14.06
CA ARG A 55 -20.46 -0.41 15.37
C ARG A 55 -19.67 -1.03 16.52
N ARG A 56 -19.48 -2.34 16.51
CA ARG A 56 -18.68 -3.02 17.53
C ARG A 56 -17.21 -2.57 17.50
N LEU A 57 -16.62 -2.53 16.30
CA LEU A 57 -15.22 -2.15 16.10
C LEU A 57 -14.99 -0.67 16.45
N ASP A 58 -15.93 0.21 16.17
CA ASP A 58 -15.87 1.62 16.57
C ASP A 58 -15.79 1.76 18.10
N VAL A 59 -16.67 1.05 18.84
CA VAL A 59 -16.66 1.07 20.31
C VAL A 59 -15.34 0.52 20.87
N GLU A 60 -14.83 -0.58 20.30
CA GLU A 60 -13.54 -1.15 20.69
C GLU A 60 -12.38 -0.18 20.40
N PHE A 61 -12.37 0.44 19.22
CA PHE A 61 -11.37 1.43 18.83
C PHE A 61 -11.35 2.62 19.79
N GLU A 62 -12.51 3.21 20.09
CA GLU A 62 -12.61 4.35 20.99
C GLU A 62 -12.12 4.02 22.41
N ALA A 63 -12.53 2.86 22.95
CA ALA A 63 -12.07 2.40 24.26
C ALA A 63 -10.54 2.25 24.30
N VAL A 64 -9.94 1.73 23.24
CA VAL A 64 -8.48 1.56 23.12
C VAL A 64 -7.77 2.89 22.89
N ALA A 65 -8.31 3.77 22.05
CA ALA A 65 -7.74 5.08 21.79
C ALA A 65 -7.66 5.92 23.08
N ALA A 66 -8.71 5.85 23.90
CA ALA A 66 -8.77 6.52 25.21
C ALA A 66 -7.69 6.04 26.20
N THR A 67 -7.12 4.83 26.02
CA THR A 67 -5.98 4.35 26.84
C THR A 67 -4.62 4.92 26.44
N GLY A 68 -4.58 5.83 25.45
CA GLY A 68 -3.34 6.44 24.97
C GLY A 68 -2.50 5.54 24.06
N ARG A 69 -3.06 4.40 23.59
CA ARG A 69 -2.37 3.49 22.66
C ARG A 69 -2.30 4.03 21.22
N VAL A 70 -3.12 5.01 20.87
CA VAL A 70 -3.10 5.67 19.54
C VAL A 70 -2.24 6.93 19.66
N SER A 71 -1.03 6.87 19.12
CA SER A 71 -0.02 7.94 19.28
C SER A 71 0.25 8.73 18.01
N LYS A 72 -0.05 8.18 16.83
CA LYS A 72 0.19 8.83 15.54
C LYS A 72 -0.76 8.30 14.47
N PHE A 73 -1.30 9.21 13.67
CA PHE A 73 -1.95 8.87 12.42
C PHE A 73 -0.89 8.79 11.31
N VAL A 74 -0.70 7.59 10.74
CA VAL A 74 0.20 7.39 9.60
C VAL A 74 -0.68 7.17 8.36
N PRO A 75 -0.72 8.12 7.41
CA PRO A 75 -1.51 7.95 6.20
C PRO A 75 -0.94 6.81 5.35
N ALA A 76 -1.82 6.02 4.73
CA ALA A 76 -1.45 4.88 3.88
C ALA A 76 -0.86 5.28 2.50
N SER A 77 -0.33 6.49 2.34
CA SER A 77 -0.09 7.12 1.03
C SER A 77 0.96 6.42 0.16
N GLY A 78 1.83 5.59 0.75
CA GLY A 78 2.86 4.89 -0.02
C GLY A 78 2.31 3.94 -1.09
N ALA A 79 1.14 3.32 -0.87
CA ALA A 79 0.56 2.39 -1.84
C ALA A 79 -0.10 3.13 -3.01
N ALA A 80 -0.86 4.20 -2.72
CA ALA A 80 -1.55 4.99 -3.72
C ALA A 80 -0.58 5.76 -4.64
N SER A 81 0.45 6.39 -4.07
CA SER A 81 1.46 7.09 -4.89
C SER A 81 2.18 6.15 -5.85
N ARG A 82 2.51 4.92 -5.41
CA ARG A 82 3.09 3.90 -6.30
C ARG A 82 2.12 3.43 -7.37
N MET A 83 0.83 3.26 -7.02
CA MET A 83 -0.21 2.83 -7.95
C MET A 83 -0.40 3.80 -9.11
N PHE A 84 -0.31 5.11 -8.86
CA PHE A 84 -0.51 6.15 -9.86
C PHE A 84 0.79 6.79 -10.36
N GLN A 85 1.95 6.22 -10.04
CA GLN A 85 3.25 6.85 -10.32
C GLN A 85 3.45 7.16 -11.80
N GLN A 86 3.04 6.25 -12.69
CA GLN A 86 3.15 6.43 -14.15
C GLN A 86 2.14 7.46 -14.67
N LEU A 87 0.92 7.50 -14.12
CA LEU A 87 -0.05 8.55 -14.45
C LEU A 87 0.47 9.94 -14.02
N ILE A 88 1.08 10.01 -12.83
CA ILE A 88 1.66 11.24 -12.30
C ILE A 88 2.85 11.69 -13.15
N ASP A 89 3.69 10.77 -13.62
CA ASP A 89 4.80 11.06 -14.52
C ASP A 89 4.31 11.74 -15.81
N VAL A 90 3.34 11.14 -16.50
CA VAL A 90 2.71 11.74 -17.70
C VAL A 90 2.04 13.08 -17.38
N TYR A 91 1.29 13.17 -16.28
CA TYR A 91 0.64 14.41 -15.87
C TYR A 91 1.64 15.55 -15.60
N THR A 92 2.81 15.23 -15.05
CA THR A 92 3.81 16.23 -14.63
C THR A 92 4.73 16.62 -15.78
N ASN A 93 5.15 15.65 -16.59
CA ASN A 93 6.20 15.82 -17.60
C ASN A 93 5.67 15.87 -19.04
N GLY A 94 4.41 15.49 -19.29
CA GLY A 94 3.79 15.54 -20.62
C GLY A 94 4.58 14.73 -21.66
N ASP A 95 4.99 15.39 -22.74
CA ASP A 95 5.75 14.77 -23.83
C ASP A 95 7.13 14.26 -23.39
N ASP A 96 7.69 14.82 -22.32
CA ASP A 96 9.00 14.42 -21.75
C ASP A 96 8.89 13.24 -20.77
N ALA A 97 7.69 12.71 -20.51
CA ALA A 97 7.48 11.54 -19.66
C ALA A 97 8.10 10.26 -20.27
N ASP A 98 8.32 9.25 -19.43
CA ASP A 98 8.83 7.97 -19.88
C ASP A 98 7.86 7.26 -20.85
N GLU A 99 8.38 6.58 -21.86
CA GLU A 99 7.54 5.94 -22.88
C GLU A 99 6.69 4.81 -22.29
N ASP A 100 7.22 4.05 -21.31
CA ASP A 100 6.45 3.00 -20.63
C ASP A 100 5.31 3.62 -19.80
N SER A 101 5.53 4.80 -19.22
CA SER A 101 4.49 5.57 -18.54
C SER A 101 3.37 5.98 -19.51
N LYS A 102 3.71 6.46 -20.71
CA LYS A 102 2.72 6.86 -21.73
C LYS A 102 1.89 5.66 -22.20
N GLU A 103 2.52 4.52 -22.50
CA GLU A 103 1.81 3.30 -22.88
C GLU A 103 0.84 2.86 -21.78
N THR A 104 1.31 2.87 -20.51
CA THR A 104 0.49 2.51 -19.36
C THR A 104 -0.73 3.42 -19.22
N VAL A 105 -0.59 4.73 -19.45
CA VAL A 105 -1.73 5.67 -19.37
C VAL A 105 -2.77 5.38 -20.44
N LEU A 106 -2.37 5.01 -21.66
CA LEU A 106 -3.30 4.64 -22.73
C LEU A 106 -4.09 3.37 -22.36
N GLU A 107 -3.42 2.35 -21.83
CA GLU A 107 -4.09 1.13 -21.35
C GLU A 107 -5.04 1.43 -20.18
N PHE A 108 -4.60 2.27 -19.24
CA PHE A 108 -5.39 2.69 -18.10
C PHE A 108 -6.67 3.41 -18.54
N GLN A 109 -6.57 4.35 -19.49
CA GLN A 109 -7.72 5.05 -20.05
C GLN A 109 -8.69 4.09 -20.72
N ALA A 110 -8.19 3.17 -21.54
CA ALA A 110 -9.01 2.17 -22.24
C ALA A 110 -9.79 1.26 -21.28
N ARG A 111 -9.27 1.04 -20.07
CA ARG A 111 -9.83 0.15 -19.05
C ARG A 111 -10.41 0.88 -17.86
N LEU A 112 -10.56 2.21 -17.91
CA LEU A 112 -10.99 3.02 -16.76
C LEU A 112 -12.29 2.49 -16.14
N ALA A 113 -13.24 2.09 -16.99
CA ALA A 113 -14.55 1.57 -16.57
C ALA A 113 -14.48 0.25 -15.77
N GLU A 114 -13.36 -0.48 -15.84
CA GLU A 114 -13.15 -1.73 -15.10
C GLU A 114 -12.73 -1.49 -13.64
N PHE A 115 -12.27 -0.28 -13.29
CA PHE A 115 -11.79 0.02 -11.95
C PHE A 115 -12.94 0.29 -10.97
N ALA A 116 -12.77 -0.16 -9.72
CA ALA A 116 -13.75 0.02 -8.66
C ALA A 116 -14.09 1.49 -8.34
N PHE A 117 -13.23 2.43 -8.75
CA PHE A 117 -13.40 3.87 -8.56
C PHE A 117 -13.94 4.60 -9.80
N ALA A 118 -14.21 3.91 -10.92
CA ALA A 118 -14.60 4.55 -12.17
C ALA A 118 -15.81 5.48 -12.02
N SER A 119 -16.86 5.02 -11.33
CA SER A 119 -18.07 5.80 -11.07
C SER A 119 -17.82 7.05 -10.23
N ALA A 120 -16.84 7.02 -9.33
CA ALA A 120 -16.45 8.19 -8.53
C ALA A 120 -15.73 9.24 -9.38
N VAL A 121 -14.95 8.82 -10.39
CA VAL A 121 -14.29 9.72 -11.35
C VAL A 121 -15.32 10.40 -12.24
N GLU A 122 -16.27 9.63 -12.78
CA GLU A 122 -17.39 10.14 -13.58
C GLU A 122 -18.23 11.17 -12.80
N ALA A 123 -18.55 10.87 -11.53
CA ALA A 123 -19.31 11.77 -10.67
C ALA A 123 -18.60 13.10 -10.38
N CYS A 124 -17.26 13.12 -10.44
CA CYS A 124 -16.46 14.33 -10.30
C CYS A 124 -16.39 15.17 -11.59
N GLY A 125 -17.06 14.76 -12.67
CA GLY A 125 -17.04 15.45 -13.96
C GLY A 125 -15.75 15.27 -14.76
N GLY A 126 -14.89 14.32 -14.37
CA GLY A 126 -13.70 13.97 -15.13
C GLY A 126 -14.06 13.07 -16.30
N SER A 127 -14.09 13.61 -17.52
CA SER A 127 -13.81 12.79 -18.71
C SER A 127 -12.29 12.76 -18.90
N LEU A 128 -11.70 11.57 -18.99
CA LEU A 128 -10.33 11.42 -19.53
C LEU A 128 -10.34 11.70 -21.03
#